data_AF-A0A1H3D029-F1
#
_entry.id   AF-A0A1H3D029-F1
#
_cell.length_a   1.000
_cell.length_b   1.000
_cell.length_c   1.000
_cell.angle_alpha   90.00
_cell.angle_beta   90.00
_cell.angle_gamma   90.00
#
_symmetry.space_group_name_H-M   'P 1'
#
loop_
_entity.id
_entity.type
_entity.pdbx_description
1 polymer ?
#
loop_
_entity_poly.entity_id
_entity_poly.type
_entity_poly.pdbx_seq_one_letter_code
_entity_poly.pdbx_strand_id
1 'polypeptide(L)'
;MSVFSLLRARTPADFADWFRPGGEYLLRVADGMGFHTGDLAGFIDEAETAMRAGRTGEDVAPAVNRLVAADLYADAAFGLPFLEWTPVWYELPLTAPVAYADWRLRRVADQYARTIDHLSVPRFSRPKDVISHGRPAIESVSGFADRFAFADAILHLEWFDYVAGECGIGVPPELIAETRSQTVGYYVGDLALEDLDPTVRRFQYLLFTDDEWVRDTDARYGLDSSLLALWVRVCRRERERFGGDRPSSAN
;
A
#
# COMPACT_ATOMS: atom_id res chain seq x y z
N MET A 1 -18.79 8.07 10.56
CA MET A 1 -19.27 6.72 10.90
C MET A 1 -18.15 6.04 11.68
N SER A 2 -17.85 4.76 11.52
CA SER A 2 -16.68 4.12 12.17
C SER A 2 -16.10 3.14 11.17
N VAL A 3 -14.79 2.85 11.22
CA VAL A 3 -14.11 1.83 10.39
C VAL A 3 -14.88 0.50 10.35
N PHE A 4 -15.66 0.19 11.39
CA PHE A 4 -16.55 -0.97 11.41
C PHE A 4 -17.64 -0.98 10.32
N SER A 5 -17.97 0.14 9.68
CA SER A 5 -18.90 0.12 8.53
C SER A 5 -18.27 -0.55 7.30
N LEU A 6 -16.94 -0.60 7.19
CA LEU A 6 -16.26 -1.41 6.16
C LEU A 6 -16.56 -2.90 6.33
N LEU A 7 -16.91 -3.37 7.54
CA LEU A 7 -17.36 -4.76 7.75
C LEU A 7 -18.68 -5.08 7.03
N ARG A 8 -19.39 -4.06 6.55
CA ARG A 8 -20.61 -4.21 5.73
C ARG A 8 -20.31 -4.36 4.24
N ALA A 9 -19.10 -4.06 3.79
CA ALA A 9 -18.68 -4.30 2.41
C ALA A 9 -18.62 -5.81 2.14
N ARG A 10 -19.33 -6.26 1.11
CA ARG A 10 -19.50 -7.69 0.80
C ARG A 10 -19.40 -8.01 -0.68
N THR A 11 -19.65 -7.04 -1.53
CA THR A 11 -19.77 -7.19 -2.97
C THR A 11 -18.65 -6.43 -3.67
N PRO A 12 -18.34 -6.75 -4.94
CA PRO A 12 -17.42 -5.94 -5.73
C PRO A 12 -17.80 -4.46 -5.75
N ALA A 13 -19.09 -4.13 -5.84
CA ALA A 13 -19.56 -2.75 -5.85
C ALA A 13 -19.26 -2.01 -4.54
N ASP A 14 -19.28 -2.70 -3.39
CA ASP A 14 -18.91 -2.12 -2.10
C ASP A 14 -17.41 -1.83 -2.02
N PHE A 15 -16.57 -2.64 -2.67
CA PHE A 15 -15.11 -2.48 -2.69
C PHE A 15 -14.61 -1.58 -3.82
N ALA A 16 -15.46 -1.12 -4.74
CA ALA A 16 -15.06 -0.19 -5.77
C ALA A 16 -14.54 1.15 -5.19
N ASP A 17 -15.13 1.62 -4.09
CA ASP A 17 -14.68 2.82 -3.36
C ASP A 17 -13.33 2.64 -2.64
N TRP A 18 -12.94 1.39 -2.40
CA TRP A 18 -11.65 1.00 -1.81
C TRP A 18 -10.58 0.81 -2.90
N PHE A 19 -10.92 0.09 -3.97
CA PHE A 19 -10.04 -0.21 -5.08
C PHE A 19 -9.64 1.05 -5.85
N ARG A 20 -10.58 1.96 -6.17
CA ARG A 20 -10.31 3.13 -6.99
C ARG A 20 -9.11 3.95 -6.51
N PRO A 21 -9.04 4.37 -5.23
CA PRO A 21 -7.87 5.11 -4.75
C PRO A 21 -6.59 4.25 -4.69
N GLY A 22 -6.68 2.91 -4.54
CA GLY A 22 -5.53 2.00 -4.60
C GLY A 22 -4.92 1.92 -6.00
N GLY A 23 -5.76 1.81 -7.03
CA GLY A 23 -5.34 1.89 -8.43
C GLY A 23 -4.73 3.26 -8.78
N GLU A 24 -5.34 4.35 -8.32
CA GLU A 24 -4.80 5.71 -8.49
C GLU A 24 -3.44 5.88 -7.80
N TYR A 25 -3.25 5.26 -6.62
CA TYR A 25 -1.97 5.22 -5.92
C TYR A 25 -0.90 4.47 -6.74
N LEU A 26 -1.18 3.27 -7.23
CA LEU A 26 -0.28 2.51 -8.10
C LEU A 26 0.16 3.34 -9.31
N LEU A 27 -0.79 3.96 -10.01
CA LEU A 27 -0.52 4.80 -11.17
C LEU A 27 0.36 6.00 -10.80
N ARG A 28 0.05 6.69 -9.70
CA ARG A 28 0.81 7.85 -9.22
C ARG A 28 2.25 7.51 -8.90
N VAL A 29 2.50 6.39 -8.22
CA VAL A 29 3.86 5.95 -7.88
C VAL A 29 4.62 5.54 -9.15
N ALA A 30 3.98 4.77 -10.03
CA ALA A 30 4.62 4.31 -11.26
C ALA A 30 4.97 5.46 -12.22
N ASP A 31 4.03 6.36 -12.50
CA ASP A 31 4.26 7.56 -13.31
C ASP A 31 5.24 8.52 -12.62
N GLY A 32 5.10 8.67 -11.31
CA GLY A 32 6.00 9.45 -10.48
C GLY A 32 7.44 8.94 -10.49
N MET A 33 7.68 7.65 -10.74
CA MET A 33 9.01 7.08 -10.94
C MET A 33 9.44 6.99 -12.41
N GLY A 34 8.55 7.31 -13.34
CA GLY A 34 8.79 7.25 -14.79
C GLY A 34 8.76 5.82 -15.34
N PHE A 35 8.11 4.88 -14.68
CA PHE A 35 7.91 3.54 -15.21
C PHE A 35 6.87 3.53 -16.34
N HIS A 36 7.00 2.58 -17.27
CA HIS A 36 6.02 2.42 -18.33
C HIS A 36 4.72 1.81 -17.78
N THR A 37 3.64 2.58 -17.81
CA THR A 37 2.32 2.20 -17.26
C THR A 37 1.33 1.70 -18.31
N GLY A 38 1.65 1.81 -19.61
CA GLY A 38 0.71 1.46 -20.67
C GLY A 38 -0.60 2.23 -20.55
N ASP A 39 -1.74 1.52 -20.59
CA ASP A 39 -3.09 2.06 -20.39
C ASP A 39 -3.64 1.76 -18.99
N LEU A 40 -2.78 1.79 -17.96
CA LEU A 40 -3.20 1.51 -16.58
C LEU A 40 -4.36 2.41 -16.13
N ALA A 41 -4.37 3.69 -16.54
CA ALA A 41 -5.48 4.60 -16.25
C ALA A 41 -6.82 4.09 -16.80
N GLY A 42 -6.85 3.65 -18.06
CA GLY A 42 -8.05 3.04 -18.66
C GLY A 42 -8.45 1.73 -17.97
N PHE A 43 -7.48 0.92 -17.52
CA PHE A 43 -7.77 -0.30 -16.77
C PHE A 43 -8.37 -0.01 -15.39
N ILE A 44 -7.94 1.05 -14.70
CA ILE A 44 -8.53 1.48 -13.42
C ILE A 44 -9.97 1.94 -13.60
N ASP A 45 -10.25 2.74 -14.64
CA ASP A 45 -11.61 3.20 -14.96
C ASP A 45 -12.56 2.04 -15.31
N GLU A 46 -12.10 1.09 -16.13
CA GLU A 46 -12.88 -0.12 -16.47
C GLU A 46 -13.04 -1.03 -15.26
N ALA A 47 -12.03 -1.17 -14.40
CA ALA A 47 -12.11 -1.94 -13.16
C ALA A 47 -13.18 -1.39 -12.22
N GLU A 48 -13.19 -0.07 -11.97
CA GLU A 48 -14.23 0.56 -11.17
C GLU A 48 -15.61 0.32 -11.78
N THR A 49 -15.75 0.54 -13.09
CA THR A 49 -17.02 0.32 -13.82
C THR A 49 -17.51 -1.12 -13.70
N ALA A 50 -16.62 -2.09 -13.88
CA ALA A 50 -16.91 -3.51 -13.73
C ALA A 50 -17.32 -3.87 -12.28
N MET A 51 -16.58 -3.37 -11.29
CA MET A 51 -16.89 -3.58 -9.87
C MET A 51 -18.27 -3.03 -9.50
N ARG A 52 -18.60 -1.81 -9.93
CA ARG A 52 -19.93 -1.21 -9.70
C ARG A 52 -21.06 -1.97 -10.37
N ALA A 53 -20.80 -2.52 -11.56
CA ALA A 53 -21.75 -3.35 -12.30
C ALA A 53 -21.81 -4.80 -11.78
N GLY A 54 -20.93 -5.19 -10.85
CA GLY A 54 -20.83 -6.57 -10.36
C GLY A 54 -20.30 -7.57 -11.40
N ARG A 55 -19.63 -7.09 -12.46
CA ARG A 55 -18.99 -7.94 -13.47
C ARG A 55 -17.65 -8.44 -12.96
N THR A 56 -17.38 -9.74 -13.12
CA THR A 56 -16.14 -10.40 -12.68
C THR A 56 -15.82 -11.57 -13.62
N GLY A 57 -14.58 -12.06 -13.63
CA GLY A 57 -14.24 -13.29 -14.36
C GLY A 57 -14.40 -13.13 -15.87
N GLU A 58 -15.21 -13.97 -16.51
CA GLU A 58 -15.36 -13.98 -17.98
C GLU A 58 -15.98 -12.69 -18.55
N ASP A 59 -16.72 -11.94 -17.72
CA ASP A 59 -17.40 -10.68 -18.11
C ASP A 59 -16.47 -9.45 -18.12
N VAL A 60 -15.19 -9.64 -17.79
CA VAL A 60 -14.18 -8.59 -17.60
C VAL A 60 -12.89 -8.98 -18.32
N ALA A 61 -12.22 -7.99 -18.92
CA ALA A 61 -10.96 -8.24 -19.61
C ALA A 61 -9.89 -8.85 -18.66
N PRO A 62 -9.06 -9.80 -19.12
CA PRO A 62 -8.08 -10.46 -18.25
C PRO A 62 -7.13 -9.52 -17.50
N ALA A 63 -6.68 -8.44 -18.15
CA ALA A 63 -5.81 -7.43 -17.53
C ALA A 63 -6.52 -6.69 -16.37
N VAL A 64 -7.80 -6.37 -16.54
CA VAL A 64 -8.63 -5.70 -15.53
C VAL A 64 -8.91 -6.65 -14.36
N ASN A 65 -9.23 -7.92 -14.63
CA ASN A 65 -9.34 -8.94 -13.59
C ASN A 65 -8.05 -9.10 -12.79
N ARG A 66 -6.90 -9.13 -13.47
CA ARG A 66 -5.58 -9.26 -12.82
C ARG A 66 -5.26 -8.06 -11.94
N LEU A 67 -5.50 -6.84 -12.43
CA LEU A 67 -5.33 -5.61 -11.65
C LEU A 67 -6.16 -5.65 -10.36
N VAL A 68 -7.47 -5.90 -10.47
CA VAL A 68 -8.37 -5.93 -9.30
C VAL A 68 -7.99 -7.06 -8.34
N ALA A 69 -7.70 -8.26 -8.86
CA ALA A 69 -7.34 -9.39 -8.01
C ALA A 69 -6.01 -9.14 -7.28
N ALA A 70 -4.99 -8.63 -7.97
CA ALA A 70 -3.70 -8.34 -7.38
C ALA A 70 -3.82 -7.30 -6.26
N ASP A 71 -4.43 -6.15 -6.54
CA ASP A 71 -4.66 -5.07 -5.57
C ASP A 71 -5.38 -5.60 -4.30
N LEU A 72 -6.52 -6.27 -4.47
CA LEU A 72 -7.31 -6.77 -3.34
C LEU A 72 -6.59 -7.88 -2.55
N TYR A 73 -5.80 -8.75 -3.20
CA TYR A 73 -4.99 -9.74 -2.48
C TYR A 73 -3.85 -9.10 -1.71
N ALA A 74 -3.24 -8.05 -2.25
CA ALA A 74 -2.18 -7.31 -1.58
C ALA A 74 -2.73 -6.61 -0.33
N ASP A 75 -3.87 -5.92 -0.46
CA ASP A 75 -4.54 -5.28 0.68
C ASP A 75 -4.99 -6.27 1.75
N ALA A 76 -5.50 -7.43 1.32
CA ALA A 76 -5.90 -8.48 2.25
C ALA A 76 -4.69 -9.01 3.05
N ALA A 77 -3.56 -9.23 2.37
CA ALA A 77 -2.35 -9.75 2.98
C ALA A 77 -1.58 -8.69 3.80
N PHE A 78 -1.82 -7.39 3.61
CA PHE A 78 -1.07 -6.29 4.23
C PHE A 78 -1.34 -6.15 5.74
N GLY A 79 -2.60 -6.15 6.14
CA GLY A 79 -3.02 -5.61 7.44
C GLY A 79 -2.46 -6.33 8.67
N LEU A 80 -2.49 -7.67 8.69
CA LEU A 80 -1.97 -8.44 9.83
C LEU A 80 -0.44 -8.30 9.98
N PRO A 81 0.37 -8.46 8.91
CA PRO A 81 1.79 -8.13 8.95
C PRO A 81 2.05 -6.72 9.48
N PHE A 82 1.33 -5.70 9.01
CA PHE A 82 1.48 -4.32 9.48
C PHE A 82 1.30 -4.20 10.99
N LEU A 83 0.24 -4.81 11.55
CA LEU A 83 -0.02 -4.73 12.99
C LEU A 83 1.11 -5.33 13.84
N GLU A 84 1.82 -6.36 13.36
CA GLU A 84 2.96 -6.96 14.08
C GLU A 84 4.10 -5.95 14.30
N TRP A 85 4.20 -4.88 13.50
CA TRP A 85 5.19 -3.81 13.67
C TRP A 85 4.80 -2.77 14.73
N THR A 86 3.53 -2.74 15.12
CA THR A 86 2.99 -1.74 16.03
C THR A 86 3.02 -2.21 17.49
N PRO A 87 2.92 -1.30 18.48
CA PRO A 87 2.77 -1.70 19.86
C PRO A 87 1.51 -2.55 20.10
N VAL A 88 1.61 -3.50 21.04
CA VAL A 88 0.54 -4.46 21.39
C VAL A 88 -0.82 -3.81 21.67
N TRP A 89 -0.85 -2.61 22.27
CA TRP A 89 -2.11 -1.90 22.54
C TRP A 89 -2.86 -1.47 21.27
N TYR A 90 -2.15 -1.31 20.14
CA TYR A 90 -2.70 -0.99 18.83
C TYR A 90 -3.02 -2.28 18.05
N GLU A 91 -2.11 -3.25 18.08
CA GLU A 91 -2.25 -4.56 17.42
C GLU A 91 -3.49 -5.33 17.91
N LEU A 92 -3.62 -5.55 19.22
CA LEU A 92 -4.66 -6.42 19.79
C LEU A 92 -6.09 -6.03 19.42
N PRO A 93 -6.54 -4.77 19.59
CA PRO A 93 -7.91 -4.40 19.24
C PRO A 93 -8.19 -4.44 17.73
N LEU A 94 -7.17 -4.33 16.88
CA LEU A 94 -7.32 -4.29 15.43
C LEU A 94 -7.16 -5.66 14.76
N THR A 95 -6.55 -6.64 15.43
CA THR A 95 -6.27 -7.97 14.87
C THR A 95 -7.54 -8.64 14.29
N ALA A 96 -8.61 -8.76 15.07
CA ALA A 96 -9.83 -9.43 14.63
C ALA A 96 -10.59 -8.66 13.52
N PRO A 97 -10.78 -7.32 13.61
CA PRO A 97 -11.33 -6.53 12.52
C PRO A 97 -10.51 -6.64 11.22
N VAL A 98 -9.18 -6.60 11.31
CA VAL A 98 -8.28 -6.70 10.15
C VAL A 98 -8.32 -8.10 9.54
N ALA A 99 -8.30 -9.16 10.34
CA ALA A 99 -8.46 -10.53 9.85
C ALA A 99 -9.81 -10.74 9.14
N TYR A 100 -10.87 -10.07 9.61
CA TYR A 100 -12.16 -10.11 8.93
C TYR A 100 -12.14 -9.35 7.60
N ALA A 101 -11.49 -8.19 7.54
CA ALA A 101 -11.31 -7.42 6.31
C ALA A 101 -10.50 -8.20 5.28
N ASP A 102 -9.39 -8.83 5.68
CA ASP A 102 -8.59 -9.76 4.87
C ASP A 102 -9.46 -10.84 4.23
N TRP A 103 -10.24 -11.56 5.04
CA TRP A 103 -11.14 -12.60 4.53
C TRP A 103 -12.20 -12.06 3.54
N ARG A 104 -12.71 -10.84 3.76
CA ARG A 104 -13.68 -10.21 2.84
C ARG A 104 -13.03 -9.82 1.52
N LEU A 105 -11.86 -9.18 1.57
CA LEU A 105 -11.10 -8.77 0.40
C LEU A 105 -10.74 -9.99 -0.45
N ARG A 106 -10.22 -11.06 0.16
CA ARG A 106 -9.93 -12.32 -0.54
C ARG A 106 -11.14 -12.89 -1.27
N ARG A 107 -12.32 -12.88 -0.64
CA ARG A 107 -13.55 -13.38 -1.29
C ARG A 107 -13.98 -12.58 -2.52
N VAL A 108 -13.64 -11.30 -2.58
CA VAL A 108 -13.90 -10.48 -3.77
C VAL A 108 -12.79 -10.71 -4.80
N ALA A 109 -11.53 -10.72 -4.37
CA ALA A 109 -10.38 -11.04 -5.21
C ALA A 109 -10.54 -12.40 -5.91
N ASP A 110 -11.01 -13.43 -5.20
CA ASP A 110 -11.31 -14.77 -5.71
C ASP A 110 -12.25 -14.74 -6.92
N GLN A 111 -13.17 -13.77 -7.01
CA GLN A 111 -14.13 -13.67 -8.12
C GLN A 111 -13.46 -13.16 -9.39
N TYR A 112 -12.55 -12.19 -9.25
CA TYR A 112 -11.75 -11.66 -10.36
C TYR A 112 -10.65 -12.64 -10.78
N ALA A 113 -10.10 -13.40 -9.83
CA ALA A 113 -9.04 -14.37 -10.08
C ALA A 113 -9.50 -15.65 -10.82
N ARG A 114 -10.83 -15.89 -10.96
CA ARG A 114 -11.36 -17.15 -11.53
C ARG A 114 -10.85 -17.50 -12.91
N THR A 115 -10.58 -16.49 -13.74
CA THR A 115 -10.15 -16.65 -15.13
C THR A 115 -8.64 -16.45 -15.31
N ILE A 116 -7.90 -16.33 -14.20
CA ILE A 116 -6.46 -16.10 -14.21
C ILE A 116 -5.74 -17.42 -13.95
N ASP A 117 -4.93 -17.87 -14.90
CA ASP A 117 -4.19 -19.15 -14.81
C ASP A 117 -3.26 -19.22 -13.59
N HIS A 118 -2.58 -18.12 -13.30
CA HIS A 118 -1.68 -17.99 -12.16
C HIS A 118 -1.67 -16.55 -11.65
N LEU A 119 -1.94 -16.39 -10.37
CA LEU A 119 -1.77 -15.17 -9.60
C LEU A 119 -1.10 -15.54 -8.28
N SER A 120 0.01 -14.87 -7.96
CA SER A 120 0.67 -15.08 -6.67
C SER A 120 -0.10 -14.35 -5.55
N VAL A 121 0.26 -14.57 -4.29
CA VAL A 121 -0.23 -13.77 -3.15
C VAL A 121 1.02 -13.23 -2.46
N PRO A 122 1.11 -11.92 -2.18
CA PRO A 122 2.32 -11.34 -1.63
C PRO A 122 2.53 -11.84 -0.21
N ARG A 123 3.81 -11.93 0.16
CA ARG A 123 4.22 -12.17 1.54
C ARG A 123 4.96 -10.94 2.04
N PHE A 124 4.30 -10.23 2.94
CA PHE A 124 4.86 -9.06 3.59
C PHE A 124 5.86 -9.45 4.68
N SER A 125 6.88 -8.60 4.84
CA SER A 125 7.88 -8.75 5.89
C SER A 125 7.27 -8.56 7.27
N ARG A 126 7.69 -9.41 8.21
CA ARG A 126 7.42 -9.22 9.63
C ARG A 126 8.60 -8.48 10.27
N PRO A 127 8.44 -7.90 11.46
CA PRO A 127 9.52 -7.16 12.11
C PRO A 127 10.80 -8.00 12.30
N LYS A 128 10.64 -9.30 12.55
CA LYS A 128 11.75 -10.26 12.70
C LYS A 128 12.47 -10.61 11.40
N ASP A 129 11.86 -10.33 10.25
CA ASP A 129 12.42 -10.65 8.93
C ASP A 129 13.35 -9.52 8.44
N VAL A 130 13.26 -8.32 9.04
CA VAL A 130 14.12 -7.17 8.73
C VAL A 130 15.21 -7.05 9.79
N ILE A 131 16.41 -7.48 9.42
CA ILE A 131 17.56 -7.56 10.33
C ILE A 131 18.56 -6.44 10.02
N SER A 132 18.97 -5.71 11.04
CA SER A 132 20.13 -4.79 11.01
C SER A 132 21.01 -5.05 12.22
N HIS A 133 22.34 -5.00 12.04
CA HIS A 133 23.33 -5.28 13.10
C HIS A 133 23.07 -6.60 13.85
N GLY A 134 22.60 -7.63 13.14
CA GLY A 134 22.33 -8.96 13.68
C GLY A 134 21.06 -9.09 14.54
N ARG A 135 20.22 -8.05 14.61
CA ARG A 135 18.98 -8.01 15.40
C ARG A 135 17.81 -7.47 14.56
N PRO A 136 16.55 -7.70 14.95
CA PRO A 136 15.41 -7.06 14.31
C PRO A 136 15.57 -5.53 14.29
N ALA A 137 15.52 -4.92 13.10
CA ALA A 137 15.76 -3.49 12.90
C ALA A 137 14.79 -2.61 13.72
N ILE A 138 13.57 -3.10 13.95
CA ILE A 138 12.55 -2.43 14.75
C ILE A 138 13.00 -2.18 16.21
N GLU A 139 13.97 -2.94 16.74
CA GLU A 139 14.53 -2.74 18.09
C GLU A 139 15.27 -1.40 18.22
N SER A 140 15.82 -0.86 17.13
CA SER A 140 16.48 0.44 17.08
C SER A 140 15.49 1.61 16.94
N VAL A 141 14.22 1.34 16.62
CA VAL A 141 13.20 2.35 16.39
C VAL A 141 12.30 2.49 17.62
N SER A 142 12.17 3.72 18.12
CA SER A 142 11.38 4.02 19.31
C SER A 142 10.20 4.94 19.00
N GLY A 143 9.12 4.82 19.77
CA GLY A 143 7.91 5.61 19.56
C GLY A 143 6.93 5.00 18.56
N PHE A 144 5.64 5.26 18.76
CA PHE A 144 4.57 4.70 17.92
C PHE A 144 4.67 5.21 16.48
N ALA A 145 4.80 6.53 16.28
CA ALA A 145 4.77 7.14 14.95
C ALA A 145 5.95 6.68 14.06
N ASP A 146 7.15 6.55 14.63
CA ASP A 146 8.33 6.16 13.86
C ASP A 146 8.32 4.66 13.55
N ARG A 147 7.81 3.80 14.45
CA ARG A 147 7.58 2.39 14.15
C ARG A 147 6.50 2.18 13.09
N PHE A 148 5.43 2.96 13.16
CA PHE A 148 4.36 2.96 12.17
C PHE A 148 4.90 3.36 10.80
N ALA A 149 5.60 4.49 10.72
CA ALA A 149 6.26 4.97 9.52
C ALA A 149 7.25 3.95 8.93
N PHE A 150 8.05 3.30 9.80
CA PHE A 150 9.00 2.30 9.34
C PHE A 150 8.30 1.06 8.77
N ALA A 151 7.23 0.58 9.42
CA ALA A 151 6.42 -0.50 8.90
C ALA A 151 5.83 -0.12 7.53
N ASP A 152 5.23 1.07 7.45
CA ASP A 152 4.62 1.59 6.24
C ASP A 152 5.61 1.67 5.07
N ALA A 153 6.80 2.24 5.30
CA ALA A 153 7.85 2.40 4.29
C ALA A 153 8.35 1.07 3.70
N ILE A 154 8.36 -0.01 4.50
CA ILE A 154 8.77 -1.34 4.03
C ILE A 154 7.60 -2.07 3.37
N LEU A 155 6.42 -2.04 3.98
CA LEU A 155 5.28 -2.83 3.49
C LEU A 155 4.65 -2.20 2.25
N HIS A 156 4.60 -0.89 2.10
CA HIS A 156 4.14 -0.26 0.87
C HIS A 156 5.10 -0.45 -0.29
N LEU A 157 6.41 -0.53 -0.04
CA LEU A 157 7.40 -0.92 -1.06
C LEU A 157 7.11 -2.35 -1.58
N GLU A 158 6.85 -3.29 -0.68
CA GLU A 158 6.50 -4.68 -1.02
C GLU A 158 5.13 -4.80 -1.70
N TRP A 159 4.16 -3.99 -1.27
CA TRP A 159 2.84 -3.92 -1.89
C TRP A 159 2.97 -3.42 -3.32
N PHE A 160 3.71 -2.33 -3.52
CA PHE A 160 3.91 -1.73 -4.83
C PHE A 160 4.65 -2.67 -5.77
N ASP A 161 5.76 -3.28 -5.33
CA ASP A 161 6.53 -4.25 -6.12
C ASP A 161 5.64 -5.39 -6.63
N TYR A 162 4.82 -5.97 -5.73
CA TYR A 162 3.90 -7.04 -6.09
C TYR A 162 2.81 -6.59 -7.08
N VAL A 163 2.07 -5.51 -6.79
CA VAL A 163 0.96 -5.08 -7.67
C VAL A 163 1.49 -4.59 -9.02
N ALA A 164 2.61 -3.86 -9.02
CA ALA A 164 3.28 -3.42 -10.24
C ALA A 164 3.71 -4.62 -11.11
N GLY A 165 4.32 -5.65 -10.49
CA GLY A 165 4.71 -6.88 -11.17
C GLY A 165 3.53 -7.62 -11.80
N GLU A 166 2.43 -7.79 -11.07
CA GLU A 166 1.21 -8.43 -11.60
C GLU A 166 0.53 -7.58 -12.70
N CYS A 167 0.73 -6.27 -12.70
CA CYS A 167 0.27 -5.38 -13.78
C CYS A 167 1.24 -5.27 -14.97
N GLY A 168 2.38 -5.97 -14.93
CA GLY A 168 3.39 -5.93 -15.99
C GLY A 168 4.20 -4.63 -16.04
N ILE A 169 4.20 -3.85 -14.95
CA ILE A 169 5.04 -2.66 -14.81
C ILE A 169 6.46 -3.12 -14.49
N GLY A 170 7.41 -2.80 -15.38
CA GLY A 170 8.80 -3.21 -15.25
C GLY A 170 9.56 -2.40 -14.19
N VAL A 171 9.42 -2.77 -12.92
CA VAL A 171 10.18 -2.18 -11.81
C VAL A 171 11.54 -2.88 -11.67
N PRO A 172 12.67 -2.15 -11.66
CA PRO A 172 13.98 -2.78 -11.50
C PRO A 172 14.14 -3.43 -10.11
N PRO A 173 14.48 -4.73 -10.01
CA PRO A 173 14.67 -5.40 -8.72
C PRO A 173 15.75 -4.75 -7.85
N GLU A 174 16.79 -4.19 -8.48
CA GLU A 174 17.87 -3.48 -7.79
C GLU A 174 17.36 -2.21 -7.10
N LEU A 175 16.39 -1.52 -7.69
CA LEU A 175 15.77 -0.34 -7.08
C LEU A 175 14.95 -0.72 -5.85
N ILE A 176 14.21 -1.83 -5.89
CA ILE A 176 13.47 -2.34 -4.73
C ILE A 176 14.45 -2.71 -3.61
N ALA A 177 15.50 -3.47 -3.94
CA ALA A 177 16.51 -3.89 -2.98
C ALA A 177 17.24 -2.70 -2.34
N GLU A 178 17.65 -1.71 -3.16
CA GLU A 178 18.34 -0.51 -2.69
C GLU A 178 17.42 0.36 -1.83
N THR A 179 16.17 0.56 -2.27
CA THR A 179 15.17 1.32 -1.52
C THR A 179 14.95 0.68 -0.16
N ARG A 180 14.76 -0.64 -0.11
CA ARG A 180 14.62 -1.38 1.16
C ARG A 180 15.85 -1.18 2.05
N SER A 181 17.06 -1.37 1.51
CA SER A 181 18.31 -1.28 2.25
C SER A 181 18.50 0.11 2.88
N GLN A 182 18.38 1.16 2.08
CA GLN A 182 18.57 2.53 2.53
C GLN A 182 17.45 2.99 3.48
N THR A 183 16.20 2.58 3.24
CA THR A 183 15.09 2.88 4.18
C THR A 183 15.33 2.23 5.53
N VAL A 184 15.81 0.98 5.58
CA VAL A 184 16.22 0.36 6.86
C VAL A 184 17.34 1.16 7.50
N GLY A 185 18.39 1.50 6.75
CA GLY A 185 19.51 2.32 7.22
C GLY A 185 19.07 3.67 7.82
N TYR A 186 18.12 4.34 7.17
CA TYR A 186 17.52 5.59 7.67
C TYR A 186 16.82 5.39 9.02
N TYR A 187 15.89 4.43 9.12
CA TYR A 187 15.09 4.26 10.34
C TYR A 187 15.91 3.74 11.53
N VAL A 188 16.93 2.92 11.29
CA VAL A 188 17.82 2.46 12.38
C VAL A 188 18.88 3.50 12.79
N GLY A 189 18.99 4.61 12.06
CA GLY A 189 19.90 5.71 12.34
C GLY A 189 21.32 5.56 11.77
N ASP A 190 21.53 4.62 10.84
CA ASP A 190 22.80 4.44 10.15
C ASP A 190 23.00 5.45 9.00
N LEU A 191 21.90 5.94 8.42
CA LEU A 191 21.89 6.94 7.35
C LEU A 191 21.07 8.16 7.77
N ALA A 192 21.56 9.35 7.45
CA ALA A 192 20.73 10.55 7.47
C ALA A 192 19.91 10.65 6.18
N LEU A 193 18.90 11.53 6.17
CA LEU A 193 18.01 11.68 5.02
C LEU A 193 18.76 12.21 3.78
N GLU A 194 19.76 13.06 4.01
CA GLU A 194 20.67 13.62 3.01
C GLU A 194 21.64 12.60 2.40
N ASP A 195 21.87 11.48 3.08
CA ASP A 195 22.74 10.39 2.61
C ASP A 195 21.99 9.42 1.69
N LEU A 196 20.65 9.49 1.64
CA LEU A 196 19.83 8.64 0.79
C LEU A 196 20.01 9.02 -0.68
N ASP A 197 20.06 8.00 -1.54
CA ASP A 197 20.05 8.21 -2.97
C ASP A 197 18.79 9.01 -3.37
N PRO A 198 18.93 10.05 -4.21
CA PRO A 198 17.79 10.87 -4.62
C PRO A 198 16.62 10.09 -5.22
N THR A 199 16.91 8.97 -5.90
CA THR A 199 15.91 8.07 -6.48
C THR A 199 15.16 7.32 -5.39
N VAL A 200 15.88 6.76 -4.41
CA VAL A 200 15.28 6.09 -3.24
C VAL A 200 14.39 7.07 -2.46
N ARG A 201 14.91 8.28 -2.23
CA ARG A 201 14.18 9.34 -1.54
C ARG A 201 12.91 9.75 -2.29
N ARG A 202 12.98 9.91 -3.61
CA ARG A 202 11.81 10.17 -4.46
C ARG A 202 10.81 9.03 -4.41
N PHE A 203 11.29 7.79 -4.42
CA PHE A 203 10.42 6.62 -4.39
C PHE A 203 9.67 6.54 -3.07
N GLN A 204 10.36 6.69 -1.93
CA GLN A 204 9.72 6.75 -0.62
C GLN A 204 8.74 7.93 -0.49
N TYR A 205 9.09 9.11 -1.02
CA TYR A 205 8.15 10.24 -1.10
C TYR A 205 6.84 9.86 -1.83
N LEU A 206 6.94 9.12 -2.93
CA LEU A 206 5.77 8.66 -3.69
C LEU A 206 5.01 7.56 -2.96
N LEU A 207 5.71 6.62 -2.32
CA LEU A 207 5.08 5.55 -1.54
C LEU A 207 4.28 6.11 -0.37
N PHE A 208 4.75 7.17 0.29
CA PHE A 208 4.02 7.89 1.34
C PHE A 208 2.86 8.78 0.83
N THR A 209 2.54 8.73 -0.47
CA THR A 209 1.26 9.28 -0.98
C THR A 209 0.07 8.36 -0.71
N ASP A 210 0.30 7.25 0.00
CA ASP A 210 -0.74 6.43 0.63
C ASP A 210 -1.59 7.26 1.62
N ASP A 211 -1.06 8.37 2.16
CA ASP A 211 -1.83 9.34 2.93
C ASP A 211 -3.05 9.89 2.17
N GLU A 212 -2.95 10.01 0.83
CA GLU A 212 -4.07 10.38 -0.02
C GLU A 212 -5.04 9.22 -0.22
N TRP A 213 -4.54 7.99 -0.41
CA TRP A 213 -5.37 6.79 -0.51
C TRP A 213 -6.21 6.57 0.76
N VAL A 214 -5.59 6.65 1.94
CA VAL A 214 -6.27 6.50 3.22
C VAL A 214 -7.32 7.60 3.42
N ARG A 215 -6.98 8.86 3.08
CA ARG A 215 -7.90 9.99 3.18
C ARG A 215 -9.10 9.83 2.26
N ASP A 216 -8.88 9.45 1.01
CA ASP A 216 -9.95 9.30 0.02
C ASP A 216 -10.84 8.09 0.33
N THR A 217 -10.26 7.02 0.88
CA THR A 217 -11.01 5.87 1.42
C THR A 217 -11.89 6.29 2.60
N ASP A 218 -11.34 7.01 3.60
CA ASP A 218 -12.12 7.52 4.73
C ASP A 218 -13.30 8.38 4.26
N ALA A 219 -13.07 9.26 3.29
CA ALA A 219 -14.08 10.13 2.70
C ALA A 219 -15.16 9.37 1.92
N ARG A 220 -14.77 8.44 1.03
CA ARG A 220 -15.71 7.66 0.20
C ARG A 220 -16.64 6.79 1.05
N TYR A 221 -16.12 6.22 2.15
CA TYR A 221 -16.92 5.41 3.08
C TYR A 221 -17.57 6.21 4.23
N GLY A 222 -17.35 7.53 4.30
CA GLY A 222 -17.91 8.40 5.35
C GLY A 222 -17.50 7.99 6.77
N LEU A 223 -16.28 7.47 6.92
CA LEU A 223 -15.83 6.83 8.16
C LEU A 223 -15.56 7.85 9.26
N ASP A 224 -14.99 9.01 8.96
CA ASP A 224 -14.58 10.00 9.98
C ASP A 224 -13.71 9.34 11.07
N SER A 225 -12.75 8.53 10.62
CA SER A 225 -11.97 7.66 11.49
C SER A 225 -10.76 8.37 12.07
N SER A 226 -10.70 8.44 13.41
CA SER A 226 -9.51 8.93 14.11
C SER A 226 -8.27 8.06 13.87
N LEU A 227 -8.45 6.76 13.59
CA LEU A 227 -7.37 5.84 13.24
C LEU A 227 -6.79 6.16 11.86
N LEU A 228 -7.65 6.36 10.85
CA LEU A 228 -7.21 6.74 9.51
C LEU A 228 -6.61 8.16 9.52
N ALA A 229 -7.18 9.09 10.29
CA ALA A 229 -6.58 10.41 10.50
C ALA A 229 -5.20 10.36 11.18
N LEU A 230 -4.93 9.36 12.03
CA LEU A 230 -3.60 9.14 12.58
C LEU A 230 -2.63 8.63 11.50
N TRP A 231 -3.05 7.65 10.70
CA TRP A 231 -2.29 7.13 9.57
C TRP A 231 -1.89 8.26 8.60
N VAL A 232 -2.88 9.03 8.14
CA VAL A 232 -2.67 10.18 7.24
C VAL A 232 -1.66 11.18 7.82
N ARG A 233 -1.70 11.44 9.14
CA ARG A 233 -0.73 12.33 9.78
C ARG A 233 0.68 11.76 9.79
N VAL A 234 0.84 10.47 10.04
CA VAL A 234 2.16 9.82 10.03
C VAL A 234 2.73 9.82 8.61
N CYS A 235 1.97 9.33 7.63
CA CYS A 235 2.43 9.25 6.25
C CYS A 235 2.68 10.62 5.63
N ARG A 236 1.83 11.62 5.89
CA ARG A 236 2.10 13.00 5.46
C ARG A 236 3.39 13.56 6.04
N ARG A 237 3.66 13.33 7.33
CA ARG A 237 4.91 13.78 7.97
C ARG A 237 6.13 13.16 7.29
N GLU A 238 6.08 11.87 6.99
CA GLU A 238 7.19 11.19 6.30
C GLU A 238 7.31 11.65 4.84
N ARG A 239 6.19 11.79 4.12
CA ARG A 239 6.17 12.37 2.78
C ARG A 239 6.85 13.73 2.74
N GLU A 240 6.51 14.64 3.66
CA GLU A 240 7.13 15.96 3.75
C GLU A 240 8.64 15.87 4.02
N ARG A 241 9.06 14.93 4.89
CA ARG A 241 10.48 14.65 5.13
C ARG A 241 11.18 14.18 3.85
N PHE A 242 10.72 13.11 3.23
CA PHE A 242 11.31 12.57 2.00
C PHE A 242 11.21 13.54 0.81
N GLY A 243 10.19 14.40 0.76
CA GLY A 243 10.06 15.42 -0.29
C GLY A 243 11.11 16.54 -0.19
N GLY A 244 11.58 16.84 1.02
CA GLY A 244 12.44 18.00 1.28
C GLY A 244 11.73 19.32 1.06
N ASP A 245 12.38 20.42 1.47
CA ASP A 245 11.99 21.75 1.01
C ASP A 245 12.03 21.74 -0.51
N ARG A 246 10.86 21.67 -1.15
CA ARG A 246 10.74 22.03 -2.56
C ARG A 246 11.45 23.38 -2.70
N PRO A 247 12.46 23.54 -3.57
CA PRO A 247 12.77 24.89 -4.00
C PRO A 247 11.46 25.45 -4.53
N SER A 248 11.02 26.55 -3.92
CA SER A 248 9.96 27.39 -4.45
C SER A 248 10.12 27.42 -5.96
N SER A 249 9.20 26.79 -6.67
CA SER A 249 9.05 26.99 -8.09
C SER A 249 8.65 28.45 -8.26
N ALA A 250 9.66 29.30 -8.43
CA ALA A 250 9.49 30.61 -9.01
C ALA A 250 8.94 30.39 -10.42
N ASN A 251 7.66 30.68 -10.59
CA ASN A 251 7.05 31.15 -11.82
C ASN A 251 6.16 32.34 -11.45
#